data_AF-A0A136JTQ6-F1
#
_entry.id   AF-A0A136JTQ6-F1
#
_cell.length_a   1.000
_cell.length_b   1.000
_cell.length_c   1.000
_cell.angle_alpha   90.00
_cell.angle_beta   90.00
_cell.angle_gamma   90.00
#
_symmetry.space_group_name_H-M   'P 1'
#
loop_
_entity.id
_entity.type
_entity.pdbx_description
1 polymer ?
#
loop_
_entity_poly.entity_id
_entity_poly.type
_entity_poly.pdbx_seq_one_letter_code
_entity_poly.pdbx_strand_id
1 'polypeptide(L)'
;MNYLSLTSVEALRGLVDLYNFAARQDEQARRAQARLLEGIVDVQSRGKDHLFHGVPIRGTEVTLSLKQDHFAGEGDMFLFASVLSEFFALYASVNSFTQLVVNEIEQGEQYSWPSRIGQQIIL
;
A
#
# COMPACT_ATOMS: atom_id res chain seq x y z
N MET A 1 9.46 11.35 -12.44
CA MET A 1 9.96 11.60 -11.07
C MET A 1 9.61 10.39 -10.24
N ASN A 2 10.59 9.79 -9.56
CA ASN A 2 10.47 8.48 -8.93
C ASN A 2 10.02 8.66 -7.47
N TYR A 3 8.71 8.60 -7.20
CA TYR A 3 8.13 8.73 -5.85
C TYR A 3 8.37 7.49 -4.97
N LEU A 4 8.92 6.41 -5.54
CA LEU A 4 9.23 5.16 -4.84
C LEU A 4 10.41 5.26 -3.87
N SER A 5 11.07 6.41 -3.77
CA SER A 5 11.98 6.70 -2.65
C SER A 5 11.25 6.98 -1.33
N LEU A 6 9.90 6.92 -1.29
CA LEU A 6 9.08 6.92 -0.06
C LEU A 6 8.97 5.52 0.60
N THR A 7 9.99 4.67 0.51
CA THR A 7 10.06 3.41 1.30
C THR A 7 10.41 3.69 2.76
N SER A 8 9.64 4.56 3.38
CA SER A 8 9.69 4.81 4.81
C SER A 8 8.27 4.70 5.32
N VAL A 9 8.10 3.96 6.41
CA VAL A 9 6.81 3.75 7.06
C VAL A 9 6.18 5.09 7.44
N GLU A 10 7.01 6.06 7.81
CA GLU A 10 6.61 7.42 8.15
C GLU A 10 5.99 8.14 6.96
N ALA A 11 6.54 7.97 5.76
CA ALA A 11 6.02 8.59 4.57
C ALA A 11 4.66 8.00 4.18
N LEU A 12 4.49 6.68 4.28
CA LEU A 12 3.19 6.02 4.07
C LEU A 12 2.16 6.45 5.11
N ARG A 13 2.54 6.47 6.40
CA ARG A 13 1.66 6.96 7.48
C ARG A 13 1.24 8.41 7.25
N GLY A 14 2.16 9.28 6.84
CA GLY A 14 1.86 10.68 6.52
C GLY A 14 0.91 10.83 5.33
N LEU A 15 1.06 9.99 4.30
CA LEU A 15 0.11 9.95 3.18
C LEU A 15 -1.28 9.50 3.63
N VAL A 16 -1.39 8.39 4.35
CA VAL A 16 -2.68 7.90 4.87
C VAL A 16 -3.33 8.96 5.76
N ASP A 17 -2.53 9.67 6.57
CA ASP A 17 -3.01 10.76 7.41
C ASP A 17 -3.55 11.96 6.64
N LEU A 18 -2.86 12.37 5.57
CA LEU A 18 -3.28 13.48 4.72
C LEU A 18 -4.65 13.25 4.05
N TYR A 19 -4.95 12.00 3.70
CA TYR A 19 -6.17 11.65 2.98
C TYR A 19 -7.38 11.38 3.89
N ASN A 20 -7.23 11.35 5.22
CA ASN A 20 -8.36 11.13 6.13
C ASN A 20 -9.04 12.43 6.57
N PHE A 21 -9.88 12.99 5.71
CA PHE A 21 -10.66 14.19 6.02
C PHE A 21 -11.73 13.97 7.11
N ALA A 22 -12.20 12.74 7.30
CA ALA A 22 -13.28 12.40 8.25
C ALA A 22 -12.83 12.47 9.72
N ALA A 23 -11.57 12.14 10.03
CA ALA A 23 -11.04 12.19 11.39
C ALA A 23 -10.87 13.60 11.97
N ARG A 24 -11.03 14.65 11.16
CA ARG A 24 -10.89 16.05 11.61
C ARG A 24 -12.07 16.55 12.45
N GLN A 25 -13.21 15.86 12.41
CA GLN A 25 -14.43 16.31 13.09
C GLN A 25 -15.00 15.28 14.08
N ASP A 26 -14.42 14.07 14.15
CA ASP A 26 -14.87 12.99 15.02
C ASP A 26 -13.70 12.36 15.79
N GLU A 27 -13.77 12.42 17.12
CA GLU A 27 -12.79 11.88 18.05
C GLU A 27 -12.69 10.34 18.02
N GLN A 28 -13.79 9.66 17.70
CA GLN A 28 -13.79 8.20 17.52
C GLN A 28 -13.06 7.82 16.23
N ALA A 29 -13.31 8.55 15.14
CA ALA A 29 -12.60 8.36 13.88
C ALA A 29 -11.09 8.66 14.01
N ARG A 30 -10.71 9.69 14.77
CA ARG A 30 -9.31 10.02 15.05
C ARG A 30 -8.58 8.91 15.80
N ARG A 31 -9.22 8.30 16.81
CA ARG A 31 -8.63 7.17 17.56
C ARG A 31 -8.51 5.91 16.70
N ALA A 32 -9.51 5.61 15.88
CA ALA A 32 -9.46 4.49 14.94
C ALA A 32 -8.32 4.66 13.92
N GLN A 33 -8.15 5.87 13.39
CA GLN A 33 -7.06 6.18 12.49
C GLN A 33 -5.68 6.05 13.15
N ALA A 34 -5.50 6.59 14.36
CA ALA A 34 -4.23 6.45 15.08
C ALA A 34 -3.84 4.98 15.27
N ARG A 35 -4.80 4.14 15.68
CA ARG A 35 -4.61 2.69 15.79
C ARG A 35 -4.22 2.06 14.46
N LEU A 36 -4.93 2.39 13.37
CA LEU A 36 -4.60 1.90 12.03
C LEU A 36 -3.17 2.29 11.61
N LEU A 37 -2.75 3.54 11.84
CA LEU A 37 -1.41 4.01 11.49
C LEU A 37 -0.33 3.27 12.29
N GLU A 38 -0.57 2.98 13.56
CA GLU A 38 0.29 2.14 14.41
C GLU A 38 0.35 0.69 13.90
N GLY A 39 -0.73 0.22 13.27
CA GLY A 39 -0.83 -1.10 12.64
C GLY A 39 0.06 -1.29 11.40
N ILE A 40 0.50 -0.21 10.76
CA ILE A 40 1.46 -0.25 9.65
C ILE A 40 2.87 -0.36 10.26
N VAL A 41 3.49 -1.54 10.21
CA VAL A 41 4.77 -1.79 10.89
C VAL A 41 5.97 -1.55 10.00
N ASP A 42 5.89 -2.03 8.75
CA ASP A 42 6.99 -1.91 7.79
C ASP A 42 6.45 -1.73 6.37
N VAL A 43 7.24 -1.03 5.55
CA VAL A 43 7.01 -0.90 4.10
C VAL A 43 8.35 -1.02 3.39
N GLN A 44 8.43 -2.00 2.50
CA GLN A 44 9.58 -2.23 1.66
C GLN A 44 9.16 -2.12 0.21
N SER A 45 10.04 -1.60 -0.65
CA SER A 45 9.86 -1.72 -2.08
C SER A 45 11.10 -2.29 -2.74
N ARG A 46 10.88 -3.14 -3.73
CA ARG A 46 11.96 -3.72 -4.53
C ARG A 46 11.59 -3.72 -6.00
N GLY A 47 12.58 -3.46 -6.84
CA GLY A 47 12.42 -3.65 -8.28
C GLY A 47 12.19 -5.14 -8.58
N LYS A 48 11.21 -5.44 -9.43
CA LYS A 48 10.88 -6.80 -9.85
C LYS A 48 10.66 -6.81 -11.35
N ASP A 49 11.25 -7.77 -12.04
CA ASP A 49 11.02 -7.96 -13.47
C ASP A 49 9.91 -9.00 -13.68
N HIS A 50 9.01 -8.73 -14.59
CA HIS A 50 7.93 -9.65 -14.96
C HIS A 50 7.88 -9.82 -16.48
N LEU A 51 7.66 -11.04 -16.95
CA LEU A 51 7.47 -11.29 -18.37
C LEU A 51 5.99 -11.12 -18.70
N PHE A 52 5.66 -10.15 -19.56
CA PHE A 52 4.31 -9.93 -20.04
C PHE A 52 4.30 -10.14 -21.56
N HIS A 53 3.58 -11.16 -22.04
CA HIS A 53 3.54 -11.55 -23.45
C HIS A 53 4.93 -11.68 -24.12
N GLY A 54 5.92 -12.20 -23.39
CA GLY A 54 7.29 -12.39 -23.92
C GLY A 54 8.18 -11.15 -23.85
N VAL A 55 7.67 -10.02 -23.37
CA VAL A 55 8.45 -8.78 -23.16
C VAL A 55 8.73 -8.61 -21.67
N PRO A 56 9.98 -8.35 -21.26
CA PRO A 56 10.29 -8.02 -19.87
C PRO A 56 9.75 -6.61 -19.55
N ILE A 57 8.86 -6.54 -18.57
CA ILE A 57 8.39 -5.29 -17.96
C ILE A 57 9.03 -5.20 -16.59
N ARG A 58 9.68 -4.07 -16.32
CA ARG A 58 10.22 -3.77 -14.99
C ARG A 58 9.14 -3.11 -14.16
N GLY A 59 8.96 -3.61 -12.95
CA GLY A 59 7.99 -3.12 -11.99
C GLY A 59 8.55 -2.96 -10.61
N THR A 60 7.65 -2.66 -9.68
CA THR A 60 7.96 -2.57 -8.25
C THR A 60 7.03 -3.48 -7.47
N GLU A 61 7.61 -4.28 -6.58
CA GLU A 61 6.84 -4.97 -5.56
C GLU A 61 6.94 -4.16 -4.27
N VAL A 62 5.80 -3.84 -3.69
CA VAL A 62 5.67 -3.22 -2.38
C VAL A 62 5.26 -4.29 -1.39
N THR A 63 6.02 -4.45 -0.32
CA THR A 63 5.70 -5.36 0.79
C THR A 63 5.32 -4.53 2.01
N LEU A 64 4.10 -4.72 2.50
CA LEU A 64 3.60 -4.12 3.74
C LEU A 64 3.58 -5.17 4.84
N SER A 65 4.06 -4.80 6.02
CA SER A 65 3.86 -5.62 7.22
C SER A 65 2.82 -4.95 8.10
N LEU A 66 1.70 -5.64 8.33
CA LEU A 66 0.54 -5.12 9.05
C LEU A 66 0.25 -5.96 10.30
N LYS A 67 -0.24 -5.32 11.37
CA LYS A 67 -0.80 -5.98 12.54
C LYS A 67 -2.32 -5.98 12.46
N GLN A 68 -2.94 -7.14 12.30
CA GLN A 68 -4.39 -7.22 12.15
C GLN A 68 -5.15 -6.62 13.34
N ASP A 69 -4.65 -6.81 14.57
CA ASP A 69 -5.25 -6.29 15.81
C ASP A 69 -5.35 -4.76 15.88
N HIS A 70 -4.76 -4.04 14.93
CA HIS A 70 -4.83 -2.59 14.82
C HIS A 70 -5.92 -2.10 13.86
N PHE A 71 -6.57 -3.02 13.15
CA PHE A 71 -7.73 -2.80 12.28
C PHE A 71 -9.01 -3.24 13.00
N ALA A 72 -10.17 -2.87 12.45
CA ALA A 72 -11.45 -3.34 13.01
C ALA A 72 -11.65 -4.86 12.83
N GLY A 73 -10.90 -5.47 11.91
CA GLY A 73 -10.83 -6.90 11.65
C GLY A 73 -10.07 -7.19 10.35
N GLU A 74 -9.96 -8.47 9.98
CA GLU A 74 -9.28 -8.91 8.76
C GLU A 74 -9.84 -8.24 7.49
N GLY A 75 -11.17 -8.15 7.37
CA GLY A 75 -11.82 -7.50 6.22
C GLY A 75 -11.50 -6.01 6.09
N ASP A 76 -11.34 -5.31 7.21
CA ASP A 76 -10.95 -3.89 7.23
C ASP A 76 -9.48 -3.72 6.80
N MET A 77 -8.59 -4.59 7.30
CA MET A 77 -7.19 -4.66 6.86
C MET A 77 -7.07 -4.97 5.35
N PHE A 78 -7.86 -5.92 4.85
CA PHE A 78 -7.87 -6.29 3.44
C PHE A 78 -8.38 -5.15 2.55
N LEU A 79 -9.43 -4.44 2.98
CA LEU A 79 -9.94 -3.27 2.27
C LEU A 79 -8.90 -2.15 2.23
N PHE A 80 -8.27 -1.85 3.37
CA PHE A 80 -7.19 -0.89 3.47
C PHE A 80 -6.05 -1.22 2.50
N ALA A 81 -5.59 -2.46 2.49
CA ALA A 81 -4.55 -2.91 1.57
C ALA A 81 -5.00 -2.84 0.10
N SER A 82 -6.27 -3.14 -0.20
CA SER A 82 -6.82 -3.02 -1.55
C SER A 82 -6.81 -1.57 -2.05
N VAL A 83 -7.14 -0.61 -1.18
CA VAL A 83 -7.04 0.83 -1.50
C VAL A 83 -5.58 1.23 -1.76
N LEU A 84 -4.64 0.74 -0.94
CA LEU A 84 -3.22 0.99 -1.17
C LEU A 84 -2.70 0.36 -2.47
N SER A 85 -3.16 -0.84 -2.82
CA SER A 85 -2.80 -1.47 -4.09
C SER A 85 -3.21 -0.62 -5.29
N GLU A 86 -4.39 0.01 -5.23
CA GLU A 86 -4.86 0.90 -6.29
C GLU A 86 -4.08 2.21 -6.29
N PHE A 87 -3.86 2.79 -5.10
CA PHE A 87 -3.03 3.98 -4.93
C PHE A 87 -1.64 3.77 -5.56
N PHE A 88 -0.93 2.70 -5.23
CA PHE A 88 0.39 2.45 -5.80
C PHE A 88 0.38 2.22 -7.32
N ALA A 89 -0.73 1.75 -7.90
CA ALA A 89 -0.88 1.62 -9.35
C ALA A 89 -1.07 2.98 -10.04
N LEU A 90 -1.76 3.93 -9.39
CA LEU A 90 -1.95 5.30 -9.91
C LEU A 90 -0.64 6.10 -9.93
N TYR A 91 0.24 5.87 -8.96
CA TYR A 91 1.53 6.57 -8.84
C TYR A 91 2.72 5.79 -9.44
N ALA A 92 2.47 4.60 -10.01
CA ALA A 92 3.48 3.86 -10.76
C ALA A 92 3.88 4.65 -12.02
N SER A 93 5.16 4.64 -12.37
CA SER A 93 5.62 5.27 -13.61
C SER A 93 4.94 4.65 -14.83
N VAL A 94 4.66 5.47 -15.85
CA VAL A 94 4.20 5.00 -17.18
C VAL A 94 5.10 3.85 -17.64
N ASN A 95 4.49 2.69 -17.95
CA ASN A 95 5.14 1.42 -18.35
C ASN A 95 5.80 0.57 -17.24
N SER A 96 5.50 0.83 -15.96
CA SER A 96 5.90 -0.04 -14.85
C SER A 96 4.68 -0.75 -14.27
N PHE A 97 4.82 -2.00 -13.83
CA PHE A 97 3.80 -2.62 -12.97
C PHE A 97 4.08 -2.32 -11.50
N THR A 98 3.04 -2.37 -10.68
CA THR A 98 3.15 -2.45 -9.23
C THR A 98 2.44 -3.69 -8.72
N GLN A 99 3.06 -4.39 -7.76
CA GLN A 99 2.45 -5.50 -7.04
C GLN A 99 2.48 -5.19 -5.56
N LEU A 100 1.35 -5.38 -4.87
CA LEU A 100 1.29 -5.28 -3.42
C LEU A 100 1.29 -6.67 -2.80
N VAL A 101 2.14 -6.86 -1.80
CA VAL A 101 2.17 -8.00 -0.89
C VAL A 101 1.97 -7.49 0.53
N VAL A 102 1.07 -8.10 1.29
CA VAL A 102 0.87 -7.82 2.72
C VAL A 102 1.27 -9.05 3.50
N ASN A 103 2.14 -8.87 4.48
CA ASN A 103 2.45 -9.84 5.51
C ASN A 103 1.73 -9.43 6.79
N GLU A 104 0.82 -10.27 7.25
CA GLU A 104 0.23 -10.16 8.58
C GLU A 104 1.22 -10.74 9.59
N ILE A 105 1.51 -9.99 10.66
CA ILE A 105 2.66 -10.28 11.56
C ILE A 105 2.33 -11.32 12.62
N GLU A 106 1.08 -11.43 13.07
CA GLU A 106 0.72 -12.23 14.25
C GLU A 106 0.41 -13.69 13.89
N GLN A 107 -0.32 -13.90 12.79
CA GLN A 107 -0.69 -15.18 12.22
C GLN A 107 0.29 -15.63 11.12
N GLY A 108 1.08 -14.69 10.56
CA GLY A 108 2.07 -14.99 9.52
C GLY A 108 1.46 -15.20 8.14
N GLU A 109 0.21 -14.78 7.94
CA GLU A 109 -0.49 -14.89 6.67
C GLU A 109 0.06 -13.90 5.65
N GLN A 110 0.09 -14.31 4.39
CA GLN A 110 0.53 -13.47 3.29
C GLN A 110 -0.58 -13.32 2.25
N TYR A 111 -0.87 -12.07 1.92
CA TYR A 111 -1.85 -11.69 0.92
C TYR A 111 -1.13 -11.02 -0.25
N SER A 112 -1.45 -11.40 -1.49
CA SER A 112 -0.90 -10.74 -2.68
C SER A 112 -2.03 -10.23 -3.55
N TRP A 113 -1.92 -8.98 -3.96
CA TRP A 113 -2.77 -8.39 -4.98
C TRP A 113 -2.17 -8.65 -6.37
N PRO A 114 -3.02 -8.73 -7.41
CA PRO A 114 -2.54 -8.90 -8.78
C PRO A 114 -1.66 -7.72 -9.19
N SER A 115 -0.65 -7.99 -10.02
CA SER A 115 0.19 -6.94 -10.60
C SER A 115 -0.67 -5.99 -11.45
N ARG A 116 -0.60 -4.69 -11.17
CA ARG A 116 -1.31 -3.65 -11.91
C ARG A 116 -0.32 -2.87 -12.76
N ILE A 117 -0.59 -2.70 -14.04
CA ILE A 117 0.21 -1.83 -14.91
C ILE A 117 -0.15 -0.38 -14.58
N GLY A 118 0.87 0.46 -14.41
CA GLY A 118 0.71 1.87 -14.05
C GLY A 118 -0.22 2.59 -15.02
N GLN A 119 -1.23 3.25 -14.48
CA GLN A 119 -2.28 3.94 -15.24
C GLN A 119 -2.03 5.45 -15.33
N GLN A 120 -0.79 5.92 -15.10
CA GLN A 120 -0.52 7.35 -15.06
C GLN A 120 -1.01 8.03 -16.34
N ILE A 121 -2.10 8.80 -16.19
CA ILE A 121 -2.70 9.59 -17.26
C ILE A 121 -1.66 10.66 -17.61
N ILE A 122 -1.20 10.67 -18.86
CA ILE A 122 -0.39 11.75 -19.39
C ILE A 122 -1.34 12.95 -19.49
N LEU A 123 -1.21 13.91 -18.57
CA LEU A 123 -1.86 15.23 -18.65
C LEU A 123 -1.04 16.15 -19.56
#